data_AF-A0A832INS7-F1
#
_entry.id   AF-A0A832INS7-F1
#
_cell.length_a   1.000
_cell.length_b   1.000
_cell.length_c   1.000
_cell.angle_alpha   90.00
_cell.angle_beta   90.00
_cell.angle_gamma   90.00
#
_symmetry.space_group_name_H-M   'P 1'
#
loop_
_entity.id
_entity.type
_entity.pdbx_description
1 polymer ?
#
loop_
_entity_poly.entity_id
_entity_poly.type
_entity_poly.pdbx_seq_one_letter_code
_entity_poly.pdbx_strand_id
1 'polypeptide(L)'
;MNKTTCPLDCYDACGVKYEAGKLKGDPKHPISRGYLCPNLNHYLSEPRILAPRFKGNEIAMKEALEILTTLLHDARDLDTLYFKGQGNFGRLQDATAHFFAEYGATFTRGSLCDGAGEAGVIAGRGESLSMPCEQIAKSKVVVVWGRNISVTNSHFMELIEDKILIVIDPVKTELAKKAAIHLQIRPREDFALAALLARFVYFEQIENYDFIEKFTVDFDYFVDFIRSFTVRDLTEKTGLELEDVLCALMLIKDEPTAILVG
;
A
#
# COMPACT_ATOMS: atom_id res chain seq x y z
N MET A 1 -5.30 23.89 -22.26
CA MET A 1 -5.86 23.01 -21.22
C MET A 1 -4.74 22.10 -20.75
N ASN A 2 -4.26 22.30 -19.53
CA ASN A 2 -3.06 21.61 -19.07
C ASN A 2 -3.49 20.27 -18.46
N LYS A 3 -3.06 19.17 -19.08
CA LYS A 3 -3.20 17.83 -18.51
C LYS A 3 -1.99 17.54 -17.63
N THR A 4 -2.23 16.87 -16.52
CA THR A 4 -1.20 16.45 -15.56
C THR A 4 -1.69 15.21 -14.82
N THR A 5 -0.88 14.72 -13.89
CA THR A 5 -1.16 13.53 -13.08
C THR A 5 -1.18 13.91 -11.60
N CYS A 6 -2.02 13.23 -10.82
CA CYS A 6 -2.06 13.36 -9.36
C CYS A 6 -0.69 13.04 -8.74
N PRO A 7 -0.12 13.91 -7.91
CA PRO A 7 1.18 13.67 -7.26
C PRO A 7 1.06 13.02 -5.87
N LEU A 8 -0.15 12.66 -5.42
CA LEU A 8 -0.37 12.11 -4.08
C LEU A 8 0.14 10.67 -3.98
N ASP A 9 0.39 10.24 -2.74
CA ASP A 9 0.85 8.90 -2.36
C ASP A 9 -0.27 7.86 -2.50
N CYS A 10 -0.57 7.47 -3.75
CA CYS A 10 -1.49 6.40 -4.09
C CYS A 10 -1.13 5.84 -5.48
N TYR A 11 -1.43 4.55 -5.72
CA TYR A 11 -1.07 3.82 -6.93
C TYR A 11 -1.79 4.27 -8.21
N ASP A 12 -2.87 5.07 -8.10
CA ASP A 12 -3.79 5.28 -9.21
C ASP A 12 -3.29 6.27 -10.27
N ALA A 13 -2.30 7.11 -9.93
CA ALA A 13 -1.73 8.14 -10.81
C ALA A 13 -2.80 8.91 -11.61
N CYS A 14 -3.89 9.32 -10.93
CA CYS A 14 -5.10 9.84 -11.55
C CYS A 14 -4.81 10.93 -12.60
N GLY A 15 -5.45 10.85 -13.76
CA GLY A 15 -5.40 11.90 -14.78
C GLY A 15 -6.15 13.15 -14.33
N VAL A 16 -5.48 14.31 -14.39
CA VAL A 16 -5.99 15.60 -13.92
C VAL A 16 -5.93 16.65 -15.04
N LYS A 17 -6.93 17.52 -15.07
CA LYS A 17 -7.06 18.67 -15.96
C LYS A 17 -7.14 19.92 -15.11
N TYR A 18 -6.29 20.90 -15.42
CA TYR A 18 -6.36 22.21 -14.80
C TYR A 18 -7.09 23.20 -15.70
N GLU A 19 -8.19 23.77 -15.20
CA GLU A 19 -9.03 24.75 -15.88
C GLU A 19 -9.47 25.85 -14.92
N ALA A 20 -9.13 27.10 -15.23
CA ALA A 20 -9.62 28.30 -14.52
C ALA A 20 -9.48 28.21 -12.98
N GLY A 21 -8.31 27.79 -12.48
CA GLY A 21 -8.06 27.71 -11.04
C GLY A 21 -8.61 26.45 -10.35
N LYS A 22 -9.22 25.52 -11.10
CA LYS A 22 -9.79 24.29 -10.56
C LYS A 22 -9.13 23.05 -11.15
N LEU A 23 -9.02 22.02 -10.33
CA LEU A 23 -8.66 20.67 -10.76
C LEU A 23 -9.94 19.92 -11.13
N LYS A 24 -9.91 19.24 -12.29
CA LYS A 24 -10.96 18.32 -12.75
C LYS A 24 -10.31 17.00 -13.13
N GLY A 25 -10.99 15.87 -12.91
CA GLY A 25 -10.48 14.60 -13.38
C GLY A 25 -10.54 14.48 -14.91
N ASP A 26 -9.63 13.71 -15.52
CA ASP A 26 -9.73 13.34 -16.92
C ASP A 26 -10.71 12.16 -17.09
N PRO A 27 -11.89 12.35 -17.75
CA PRO A 27 -12.84 11.26 -17.96
C PRO A 27 -12.29 10.12 -18.81
N LYS A 28 -11.20 10.37 -19.56
CA LYS A 28 -10.54 9.35 -20.39
C LYS A 28 -9.49 8.52 -19.63
N HIS A 29 -9.20 8.85 -18.37
CA HIS A 29 -8.22 8.12 -17.58
C HIS A 29 -8.78 6.73 -17.20
N PRO A 30 -8.06 5.62 -17.44
CA PRO A 30 -8.62 4.27 -17.33
C PRO A 30 -9.05 3.90 -15.92
N ILE A 31 -8.29 4.33 -14.91
CA ILE A 31 -8.58 4.03 -13.51
C ILE A 31 -9.58 5.02 -12.94
N SER A 32 -9.18 6.30 -12.86
CA SER A 32 -9.99 7.32 -12.21
C SER A 32 -11.25 7.77 -12.95
N ARG A 33 -11.37 7.59 -14.27
CA ARG A 33 -12.56 7.92 -15.08
C ARG A 33 -13.19 9.29 -14.80
N GLY A 34 -12.36 10.27 -14.41
CA GLY A 34 -12.79 11.63 -14.07
C GLY A 34 -13.13 11.87 -12.59
N TYR A 35 -13.20 10.83 -11.76
CA TYR A 35 -13.36 10.95 -10.31
C TYR A 35 -12.06 11.38 -9.63
N LEU A 36 -12.13 12.42 -8.80
CA LEU A 36 -11.04 12.87 -7.93
C LEU A 36 -11.45 12.65 -6.47
N CYS A 37 -10.55 12.12 -5.66
CA CYS A 37 -10.78 11.92 -4.23
C CYS A 37 -10.81 13.26 -3.46
N PRO A 38 -11.30 13.29 -2.21
CA PRO A 38 -11.37 14.51 -1.40
C PRO A 38 -10.02 15.22 -1.26
N ASN A 39 -8.92 14.47 -1.12
CA ASN A 39 -7.57 15.03 -0.97
C ASN A 39 -7.14 15.82 -2.21
N LEU A 40 -7.45 15.33 -3.40
CA LEU A 40 -7.06 16.00 -4.64
C LEU A 40 -8.02 17.15 -5.00
N ASN A 41 -9.32 17.02 -4.71
CA ASN A 41 -10.29 18.10 -4.95
C ASN A 41 -9.97 19.38 -4.17
N HIS A 42 -9.41 19.25 -2.96
CA HIS A 42 -9.01 20.37 -2.10
C HIS A 42 -7.51 20.69 -2.19
N TYR A 43 -6.77 20.07 -3.12
CA TYR A 43 -5.32 20.21 -3.19
C TYR A 43 -4.84 21.66 -3.34
N LEU A 44 -5.61 22.49 -4.05
CA LEU A 44 -5.27 23.91 -4.28
C LEU A 44 -5.71 24.85 -3.14
N SER A 45 -6.50 24.39 -2.16
CA SER A 45 -6.89 25.21 -1.02
C SER A 45 -5.85 25.26 0.09
N GLU A 46 -4.88 24.35 0.08
CA GLU A 46 -3.81 24.34 1.07
C GLU A 46 -2.91 25.59 0.93
N PRO A 47 -2.63 26.30 2.03
CA PRO A 47 -1.82 27.51 1.99
C PRO A 47 -0.39 27.17 1.53
N ARG A 48 0.08 27.89 0.53
CA ARG A 48 1.45 27.72 0.02
C ARG A 48 2.44 28.53 0.84
N ILE A 49 3.60 27.95 1.09
CA ILE A 49 4.79 28.70 1.52
C ILE A 49 5.29 29.48 0.30
N LEU A 50 5.26 30.82 0.40
CA LEU A 50 5.61 31.73 -0.71
C LEU A 50 6.99 32.37 -0.56
N ALA A 51 7.56 32.36 0.65
CA ALA A 51 8.86 32.95 0.95
C ALA A 51 9.69 31.99 1.82
N PRO A 52 11.04 31.97 1.65
CA PRO A 52 11.92 31.21 2.52
C PRO A 52 11.97 31.84 3.91
N ARG A 53 12.24 31.00 4.92
CA ARG A 53 12.38 31.45 6.31
C ARG A 53 13.67 30.92 6.91
N PHE A 54 14.32 31.75 7.74
CA PHE A 54 15.47 31.35 8.53
C PHE A 54 15.26 31.77 9.98
N LYS A 55 15.37 30.81 10.91
CA LYS A 55 15.13 31.00 12.35
C LYS A 55 13.81 31.72 12.67
N GLY A 56 12.76 31.43 11.91
CA GLY A 56 11.42 31.98 12.08
C GLY A 56 11.12 33.26 11.31
N ASN A 57 12.12 33.93 10.72
CA ASN A 57 11.94 35.18 9.97
C ASN A 57 11.88 34.91 8.47
N GLU A 58 11.00 35.62 7.75
CA GLU A 58 11.02 35.63 6.29
C GLU A 58 12.26 36.38 5.78
N ILE A 59 12.91 35.81 4.76
CA ILE A 59 14.13 36.36 4.15
C ILE A 59 14.05 36.35 2.63
N ALA A 60 14.96 37.07 1.97
CA ALA A 60 15.04 37.03 0.51
C ALA A 60 15.58 35.68 0.00
N MET A 61 15.14 35.24 -1.18
CA MET A 61 15.64 33.99 -1.79
C MET A 61 17.16 33.98 -1.96
N LYS A 62 17.75 35.11 -2.35
CA LYS A 62 19.21 35.25 -2.48
C LYS A 62 19.93 34.99 -1.15
N GLU A 63 19.44 35.57 -0.07
CA GLU A 63 19.99 35.40 1.28
C GLU A 63 19.86 33.93 1.74
N ALA A 64 18.72 33.28 1.48
CA ALA A 64 18.52 31.87 1.82
C ALA A 64 19.55 30.96 1.13
N LEU A 65 19.85 31.22 -0.15
CA LEU A 65 20.84 30.47 -0.92
C LEU A 65 22.27 30.73 -0.44
N GLU A 66 22.61 31.96 -0.07
CA GLU A 66 23.92 32.31 0.52
C GLU A 66 24.15 31.60 1.87
N ILE A 67 23.12 31.55 2.71
CA ILE A 67 23.13 30.81 3.99
C ILE A 67 23.32 29.31 3.73
N LEU A 68 22.53 28.71 2.83
CA LEU A 68 22.64 27.29 2.50
C LEU A 68 24.05 26.95 1.99
N THR A 69 24.61 27.79 1.11
CA THR A 69 25.95 27.60 0.56
C THR A 69 27.01 27.59 1.66
N THR A 70 26.94 28.54 2.60
CA THR A 70 27.85 28.59 3.74
C THR A 70 27.76 27.33 4.59
N LEU A 71 26.54 26.91 4.96
CA LEU A 71 26.32 25.70 5.77
C LEU A 71 26.87 24.44 5.10
N LEU A 72 26.67 24.29 3.79
CA LEU A 72 27.18 23.15 3.02
C LEU A 72 28.72 23.20 2.85
N HIS A 73 29.33 24.38 2.80
CA HIS A 73 30.79 24.47 2.78
C HIS A 73 31.41 24.12 4.13
N ASP A 74 30.78 24.53 5.24
CA ASP A 74 31.30 24.31 6.59
C ASP A 74 31.16 22.85 7.06
N ALA A 75 30.20 22.09 6.51
CA ALA A 75 29.87 20.72 6.91
C ALA A 75 30.74 19.62 6.24
N ARG A 76 31.90 19.95 5.66
CA ARG A 76 32.72 19.00 4.89
C ARG A 76 33.47 18.00 5.78
N ASP A 77 32.77 16.94 6.17
CA ASP A 77 33.25 15.55 6.41
C ASP A 77 32.06 14.72 6.97
N LEU A 78 31.33 13.99 6.12
CA LEU A 78 30.22 13.05 6.43
C LEU A 78 29.04 13.52 7.35
N ASP A 79 29.01 14.76 7.81
CA ASP A 79 27.98 15.26 8.75
C ASP A 79 26.63 15.65 8.08
N THR A 80 26.49 15.48 6.77
CA THR A 80 25.22 15.80 6.07
C THR A 80 24.41 14.54 5.79
N LEU A 81 23.27 14.40 6.45
CA LEU A 81 22.25 13.39 6.16
C LEU A 81 21.16 13.97 5.24
N TYR A 82 20.94 13.34 4.09
CA TYR A 82 19.77 13.61 3.25
C TYR A 82 18.60 12.71 3.68
N PHE A 83 17.52 13.33 4.12
CA PHE A 83 16.26 12.67 4.45
C PHE A 83 15.11 13.32 3.68
N LYS A 84 14.35 12.50 2.95
CA LYS A 84 13.17 12.92 2.17
C LYS A 84 11.99 12.04 2.53
N GLY A 85 10.88 12.66 2.92
CA GLY A 85 9.57 12.00 3.00
C GLY A 85 8.85 11.99 1.66
N GLN A 86 7.73 11.26 1.58
CA GLN A 86 7.00 11.03 0.32
C GLN A 86 5.63 11.72 0.28
N GLY A 87 5.58 13.04 0.47
CA GLY A 87 4.33 13.81 0.35
C GLY A 87 3.93 14.16 -1.10
N ASN A 88 4.85 13.97 -2.05
CA ASN A 88 4.66 14.27 -3.47
C ASN A 88 5.52 13.32 -4.30
N PHE A 89 4.87 12.52 -5.15
CA PHE A 89 5.49 11.51 -6.01
C PHE A 89 5.79 12.00 -7.43
N GLY A 90 5.72 13.32 -7.66
CA GLY A 90 6.10 13.88 -8.96
C GLY A 90 7.57 13.64 -9.27
N ARG A 91 7.89 13.22 -10.50
CA ARG A 91 9.27 12.87 -10.91
C ARG A 91 10.30 13.97 -10.69
N LEU A 92 9.89 15.24 -10.77
CA LEU A 92 10.77 16.38 -10.50
C LEU A 92 11.25 16.47 -9.05
N GLN A 93 10.58 15.81 -8.10
CA GLN A 93 11.00 15.77 -6.71
C GLN A 93 12.34 15.05 -6.51
N ASP A 94 12.81 14.30 -7.50
CA ASP A 94 14.08 13.57 -7.45
C ASP A 94 15.30 14.45 -7.76
N ALA A 95 15.09 15.65 -8.31
CA ALA A 95 16.19 16.59 -8.57
C ALA A 95 16.99 16.93 -7.29
N THR A 96 16.31 16.99 -6.15
CA THR A 96 16.97 17.26 -4.86
C THR A 96 17.91 16.13 -4.43
N ALA A 97 17.51 14.88 -4.65
CA ALA A 97 18.35 13.72 -4.35
C ALA A 97 19.61 13.72 -5.22
N HIS A 98 19.50 14.06 -6.51
CA HIS A 98 20.66 14.18 -7.40
C HIS A 98 21.65 15.24 -6.92
N PHE A 99 21.17 16.44 -6.55
CA PHE A 99 22.03 17.49 -6.01
C PHE A 99 22.79 17.04 -4.76
N PHE A 100 22.10 16.44 -3.78
CA PHE A 100 22.74 16.00 -2.54
C PHE A 100 23.67 14.81 -2.73
N ALA A 101 23.44 13.98 -3.75
CA ALA A 101 24.37 12.92 -4.12
C ALA A 101 25.68 13.49 -4.68
N GLU A 102 25.61 14.48 -5.58
CA GLU A 102 26.79 15.17 -6.10
C GLU A 102 27.55 15.95 -5.02
N TYR A 103 26.84 16.51 -4.05
CA TYR A 103 27.42 17.17 -2.88
C TYR A 103 28.17 16.18 -1.94
N GLY A 104 27.83 14.88 -1.98
CA GLY A 104 28.45 13.86 -1.13
C GLY A 104 27.72 13.63 0.21
N ALA A 105 26.41 13.88 0.27
CA ALA A 105 25.60 13.59 1.46
C ALA A 105 25.46 12.08 1.69
N THR A 106 25.25 11.71 2.97
CA THR A 106 24.84 10.35 3.36
C THR A 106 23.33 10.19 3.14
N PHE A 107 22.89 9.06 2.58
CA PHE A 107 21.50 8.78 2.27
C PHE A 107 20.90 7.74 3.24
N THR A 108 19.61 7.90 3.54
CA THR A 108 18.84 6.86 4.23
C THR A 108 18.49 5.70 3.28
N ARG A 109 18.49 4.47 3.80
CA ARG A 109 18.00 3.27 3.10
C ARG A 109 16.77 2.70 3.80
N GLY A 110 15.82 2.23 3.01
CA GLY A 110 14.59 1.61 3.49
C GLY A 110 13.41 2.59 3.53
N SER A 111 12.28 2.08 4.00
CA SER A 111 11.02 2.81 4.09
C SER A 111 10.30 2.43 5.37
N LEU A 112 9.64 3.41 5.98
CA LEU A 112 8.82 3.20 7.18
C LEU A 112 7.45 2.60 6.85
N CYS A 113 7.03 2.66 5.59
CA CYS A 113 5.69 2.23 5.16
C CYS A 113 5.70 0.79 4.63
N ASP A 114 6.50 0.53 3.59
CA ASP A 114 6.44 -0.69 2.79
C ASP A 114 7.70 -1.57 2.89
N GLY A 115 8.80 -1.07 3.47
CA GLY A 115 10.11 -1.75 3.39
C GLY A 115 10.14 -3.16 3.99
N ALA A 116 9.46 -3.40 5.12
CA ALA A 116 9.37 -4.73 5.71
C ALA A 116 8.50 -5.68 4.87
N GLY A 117 7.39 -5.18 4.33
CA GLY A 117 6.49 -5.95 3.47
C GLY A 117 7.19 -6.32 2.15
N GLU A 118 7.86 -5.36 1.52
CA GLU A 118 8.63 -5.56 0.29
C GLU A 118 9.71 -6.63 0.48
N ALA A 119 10.48 -6.57 1.57
CA ALA A 119 11.49 -7.56 1.87
C ALA A 119 10.90 -8.98 1.97
N GLY A 120 9.75 -9.13 2.65
CA GLY A 120 9.05 -10.42 2.74
C GLY A 120 8.55 -10.93 1.39
N VAL A 121 8.01 -10.04 0.55
CA VAL A 121 7.56 -10.38 -0.80
C VAL A 121 8.72 -10.82 -1.68
N ILE A 122 9.84 -10.09 -1.69
CA ILE A 122 11.03 -10.43 -2.47
C ILE A 122 11.61 -11.77 -1.99
N ALA A 123 11.67 -12.01 -0.68
CA ALA A 123 12.16 -13.28 -0.15
C ALA A 123 11.30 -14.49 -0.57
N GLY A 124 9.97 -14.31 -0.66
CA GLY A 124 9.06 -15.40 -1.03
C GLY A 124 8.78 -15.55 -2.53
N ARG A 125 8.75 -14.45 -3.28
CA ARG A 125 8.33 -14.40 -4.70
C ARG A 125 9.43 -13.93 -5.66
N GLY A 126 10.60 -13.56 -5.16
CA GLY A 126 11.73 -13.04 -5.95
C GLY A 126 11.63 -11.56 -6.29
N GLU A 127 10.43 -11.04 -6.56
CA GLU A 127 10.20 -9.63 -6.91
C GLU A 127 8.92 -9.08 -6.26
N SER A 128 8.94 -7.80 -5.88
CA SER A 128 7.78 -7.07 -5.37
C SER A 128 7.05 -6.37 -6.51
N LEU A 129 6.06 -7.06 -7.08
CA LEU A 129 5.25 -6.54 -8.17
C LEU A 129 3.82 -6.24 -7.70
N SER A 130 3.29 -5.08 -8.08
CA SER A 130 1.90 -4.73 -7.83
C SER A 130 0.96 -5.41 -8.82
N MET A 131 -0.17 -5.90 -8.32
CA MET A 131 -1.24 -6.44 -9.17
C MET A 131 -1.94 -5.30 -9.94
N PRO A 132 -2.10 -5.40 -11.28
CA PRO A 132 -2.85 -4.42 -12.06
C PRO A 132 -4.33 -4.37 -11.64
N CYS A 133 -4.95 -3.19 -11.71
CA CYS A 133 -6.36 -3.00 -11.36
C CYS A 133 -7.30 -3.86 -12.23
N GLU A 134 -6.90 -4.15 -13.46
CA GLU A 134 -7.62 -5.02 -14.40
C GLU A 134 -7.73 -6.46 -13.90
N GLN A 135 -6.82 -6.92 -13.03
CA GLN A 135 -6.92 -8.23 -12.40
C GLN A 135 -7.93 -8.22 -11.25
N ILE A 136 -8.01 -7.12 -10.49
CA ILE A 136 -9.06 -6.94 -9.47
C ILE A 136 -10.44 -6.94 -10.12
N ALA A 137 -10.59 -6.27 -11.27
CA ALA A 137 -11.86 -6.27 -12.00
C ALA A 137 -12.34 -7.67 -12.44
N LYS A 138 -11.41 -8.62 -12.62
CA LYS A 138 -11.69 -10.02 -13.02
C LYS A 138 -11.94 -10.96 -11.84
N SER A 139 -11.65 -10.55 -10.61
CA SER A 139 -11.94 -11.39 -9.44
C SER A 139 -13.45 -11.48 -9.23
N LYS A 140 -13.92 -12.53 -8.56
CA LYS A 140 -15.28 -12.58 -7.98
C LYS A 140 -15.26 -12.29 -6.48
N VAL A 141 -14.14 -12.61 -5.83
CA VAL A 141 -13.91 -12.40 -4.40
C VAL A 141 -12.77 -11.41 -4.22
N VAL A 142 -12.95 -10.46 -3.31
CA VAL A 142 -11.90 -9.52 -2.90
C VAL A 142 -11.69 -9.67 -1.41
N VAL A 143 -10.47 -10.04 -1.03
CA VAL A 143 -10.02 -10.08 0.35
C VAL A 143 -9.23 -8.81 0.64
N VAL A 144 -9.71 -7.99 1.57
CA VAL A 144 -9.00 -6.81 2.05
C VAL A 144 -8.39 -7.14 3.41
N TRP A 145 -7.06 -7.21 3.49
CA TRP A 145 -6.32 -7.67 4.66
C TRP A 145 -5.50 -6.52 5.25
N GLY A 146 -5.92 -6.02 6.42
CA GLY A 146 -5.25 -4.96 7.17
C GLY A 146 -5.48 -3.54 6.64
N ARG A 147 -6.14 -3.41 5.48
CA ARG A 147 -6.21 -2.17 4.71
C ARG A 147 -7.60 -1.54 4.73
N ASN A 148 -7.67 -0.21 4.80
CA ASN A 148 -8.91 0.54 4.55
C ASN A 148 -8.89 1.21 3.17
N ILE A 149 -9.30 0.47 2.13
CA ILE A 149 -9.30 0.98 0.75
C ILE A 149 -10.29 2.12 0.54
N SER A 150 -11.36 2.24 1.32
CA SER A 150 -12.31 3.36 1.19
C SER A 150 -11.67 4.73 1.46
N VAL A 151 -10.54 4.75 2.19
CA VAL A 151 -9.77 5.94 2.53
C VAL A 151 -8.48 6.02 1.73
N THR A 152 -7.75 4.90 1.64
CA THR A 152 -6.39 4.86 1.07
C THR A 152 -6.37 4.67 -0.45
N ASN A 153 -7.45 4.17 -1.04
CA ASN A 153 -7.61 4.01 -2.49
C ASN A 153 -9.11 3.97 -2.86
N SER A 154 -9.74 5.15 -2.84
CA SER A 154 -11.18 5.29 -3.07
C SER A 154 -11.64 4.81 -4.45
N HIS A 155 -10.75 4.79 -5.43
CA HIS A 155 -11.07 4.36 -6.79
C HIS A 155 -11.31 2.85 -6.88
N PHE A 156 -10.75 2.06 -5.96
CA PHE A 156 -11.06 0.64 -5.86
C PHE A 156 -12.51 0.37 -5.47
N MET A 157 -13.18 1.29 -4.79
CA MET A 157 -14.55 1.07 -4.31
C MET A 157 -15.54 0.74 -5.43
N GLU A 158 -15.38 1.38 -6.60
CA GLU A 158 -16.21 1.07 -7.79
C GLU A 158 -15.84 -0.28 -8.41
N LEU A 159 -14.55 -0.68 -8.35
CA LEU A 159 -14.09 -1.95 -8.92
C LEU A 159 -14.57 -3.18 -8.13
N ILE A 160 -14.94 -2.99 -6.87
CA ILE A 160 -15.29 -4.07 -5.94
C ILE A 160 -16.77 -4.11 -5.57
N GLU A 161 -17.60 -3.21 -6.10
CA GLU A 161 -19.01 -3.04 -5.69
C GLU A 161 -19.86 -4.30 -5.93
N ASP A 162 -19.60 -5.02 -7.01
CA ASP A 162 -20.29 -6.24 -7.43
C ASP A 162 -19.56 -7.53 -6.98
N LYS A 163 -18.55 -7.41 -6.11
CA LYS A 163 -17.69 -8.52 -5.68
C LYS A 163 -18.09 -9.03 -4.29
N ILE A 164 -17.79 -10.30 -4.02
CA ILE A 164 -17.87 -10.84 -2.66
C ILE A 164 -16.70 -10.27 -1.86
N LEU A 165 -17.02 -9.40 -0.90
CA LEU A 165 -16.02 -8.73 -0.09
C LEU A 165 -15.77 -9.47 1.22
N ILE A 166 -14.52 -9.83 1.49
CA ILE A 166 -14.03 -10.33 2.77
C ILE A 166 -13.10 -9.28 3.35
N VAL A 167 -13.31 -8.87 4.60
CA VAL A 167 -12.44 -7.92 5.30
C VAL A 167 -11.79 -8.60 6.48
N ILE A 168 -10.47 -8.51 6.59
CA ILE A 168 -9.66 -8.98 7.71
C ILE A 168 -9.05 -7.75 8.36
N ASP A 169 -9.59 -7.34 9.51
CA ASP A 169 -9.17 -6.10 10.17
C ASP A 169 -9.55 -6.15 11.66
N PRO A 170 -8.65 -5.82 12.60
CA PRO A 170 -9.01 -5.72 14.02
C PRO A 170 -10.08 -4.66 14.31
N VAL A 171 -10.22 -3.66 13.44
CA VAL A 171 -11.19 -2.57 13.54
C VAL A 171 -12.37 -2.82 12.60
N LYS A 172 -13.59 -2.70 13.12
CA LYS A 172 -14.82 -2.76 12.32
C LYS A 172 -15.06 -1.44 11.56
N THR A 173 -14.32 -1.26 10.47
CA THR A 173 -14.43 -0.11 9.56
C THR A 173 -15.77 -0.06 8.82
N GLU A 174 -16.10 1.06 8.17
CA GLU A 174 -17.30 1.15 7.30
C GLU A 174 -17.28 0.15 6.14
N LEU A 175 -16.08 -0.19 5.65
CA LEU A 175 -15.90 -1.24 4.65
C LEU A 175 -16.23 -2.62 5.24
N ALA A 176 -15.72 -2.92 6.44
CA ALA A 176 -15.99 -4.16 7.15
C ALA A 176 -17.49 -4.38 7.41
N LYS A 177 -18.25 -3.32 7.70
CA LYS A 177 -19.71 -3.39 7.91
C LYS A 177 -20.49 -3.79 6.66
N LYS A 178 -19.93 -3.57 5.47
CA LYS A 178 -20.54 -3.91 4.16
C LYS A 178 -20.01 -5.23 3.60
N ALA A 179 -18.99 -5.81 4.23
CA ALA A 179 -18.38 -7.06 3.78
C ALA A 179 -19.35 -8.23 3.98
N ALA A 180 -19.25 -9.23 3.10
CA ALA A 180 -19.96 -10.50 3.28
C ALA A 180 -19.46 -11.20 4.56
N ILE A 181 -18.15 -11.13 4.82
CA ILE A 181 -17.52 -11.60 6.06
C ILE A 181 -16.52 -10.57 6.56
N HIS A 182 -16.56 -10.28 7.85
CA HIS A 182 -15.53 -9.53 8.56
C HIS A 182 -14.85 -10.45 9.58
N LEU A 183 -13.60 -10.82 9.32
CA LEU A 183 -12.76 -11.52 10.27
C LEU A 183 -12.07 -10.49 11.18
N GLN A 184 -12.68 -10.25 12.34
CA GLN A 184 -12.14 -9.31 13.33
C GLN A 184 -11.01 -9.94 14.15
N ILE A 185 -9.85 -10.10 13.52
CA ILE A 185 -8.67 -10.69 14.17
C ILE A 185 -8.12 -9.84 15.32
N ARG A 186 -7.45 -10.47 16.27
CA ARG A 186 -6.62 -9.75 17.24
C ARG A 186 -5.41 -9.09 16.57
N PRO A 187 -4.97 -7.92 17.04
CA PRO A 187 -3.77 -7.27 16.51
C PRO A 187 -2.54 -8.19 16.59
N ARG A 188 -1.72 -8.21 15.52
CA ARG A 188 -0.50 -9.02 15.36
C ARG A 188 -0.71 -10.54 15.21
N GLU A 189 -1.94 -10.98 14.97
CA GLU A 189 -2.28 -12.41 14.80
C GLU A 189 -2.67 -12.76 13.36
N ASP A 190 -2.25 -11.93 12.39
CA ASP A 190 -2.36 -12.18 10.95
C ASP A 190 -1.57 -13.42 10.52
N PHE A 191 -0.37 -13.63 11.09
CA PHE A 191 0.37 -14.88 10.89
C PHE A 191 -0.43 -16.11 11.36
N ALA A 192 -1.09 -16.01 12.52
CA ALA A 192 -1.88 -17.13 13.05
C ALA A 192 -3.07 -17.45 12.14
N LEU A 193 -3.74 -16.42 11.59
CA LEU A 193 -4.80 -16.61 10.61
C LEU A 193 -4.28 -17.22 9.30
N ALA A 194 -3.16 -16.73 8.77
CA ALA A 194 -2.56 -17.28 7.55
C ALA A 194 -2.18 -18.76 7.71
N ALA A 195 -1.55 -19.12 8.84
CA ALA A 195 -1.23 -20.50 9.16
C ALA A 195 -2.49 -21.36 9.31
N LEU A 196 -3.55 -20.84 9.93
CA LEU A 196 -4.82 -21.55 10.11
C LEU A 196 -5.52 -21.83 8.77
N LEU A 197 -5.59 -20.83 7.88
CA LEU A 197 -6.12 -20.99 6.53
C LEU A 197 -5.32 -22.02 5.72
N ALA A 198 -3.99 -21.95 5.76
CA ALA A 198 -3.13 -22.92 5.07
C ALA A 198 -3.34 -24.35 5.58
N ARG A 199 -3.53 -24.51 6.90
CA ARG A 199 -3.86 -25.82 7.49
C ARG A 199 -5.20 -26.36 7.00
N PHE A 200 -6.22 -25.52 6.87
CA PHE A 200 -7.52 -25.96 6.38
C PHE A 200 -7.48 -26.33 4.91
N VAL A 201 -6.80 -25.54 4.08
CA VAL A 201 -6.56 -25.88 2.67
C VAL A 201 -5.92 -27.28 2.55
N TYR A 202 -4.84 -27.52 3.30
CA TYR A 202 -4.13 -28.81 3.27
C TYR A 202 -4.95 -29.96 3.87
N PHE A 203 -5.68 -29.73 4.96
CA PHE A 203 -6.51 -30.76 5.59
C PHE A 203 -7.67 -31.20 4.68
N GLU A 204 -8.27 -30.26 3.97
CA GLU A 204 -9.36 -30.53 3.02
C GLU A 204 -8.86 -31.02 1.65
N GLN A 205 -7.55 -31.02 1.40
CA GLN A 205 -6.92 -31.40 0.13
C GLN A 205 -7.46 -30.58 -1.05
N ILE A 206 -7.61 -29.27 -0.85
CA ILE A 206 -8.15 -28.33 -1.86
C ILE A 206 -7.07 -27.43 -2.47
N GLU A 207 -5.80 -27.68 -2.16
CA GLU A 207 -4.68 -27.05 -2.83
C GLU A 207 -4.53 -27.48 -4.30
N ASN A 208 -3.95 -26.61 -5.12
CA ASN A 208 -3.61 -26.94 -6.50
C ASN A 208 -2.22 -27.62 -6.53
N TYR A 209 -2.22 -28.95 -6.52
CA TYR A 209 -0.99 -29.74 -6.49
C TYR A 209 -0.10 -29.50 -7.72
N ASP A 210 -0.67 -29.45 -8.92
CA ASP A 210 0.07 -29.19 -10.16
C ASP A 210 0.79 -27.83 -10.13
N PHE A 211 0.15 -26.81 -9.54
CA PHE A 211 0.77 -25.50 -9.35
C PHE A 211 1.91 -25.57 -8.34
N ILE A 212 1.68 -26.23 -7.20
CA ILE A 212 2.67 -26.39 -6.13
C ILE A 212 3.92 -27.10 -6.66
N GLU A 213 3.77 -28.24 -7.32
CA GLU A 213 4.87 -29.02 -7.88
C GLU A 213 5.69 -28.21 -8.89
N LYS A 214 5.03 -27.39 -9.70
CA LYS A 214 5.68 -26.65 -10.79
C LYS A 214 6.28 -25.31 -10.39
N PHE A 215 5.68 -24.60 -9.44
CA PHE A 215 5.96 -23.18 -9.19
C PHE A 215 6.36 -22.87 -7.74
N THR A 216 6.51 -23.88 -6.88
CA THR A 216 6.94 -23.69 -5.50
C THR A 216 8.14 -24.55 -5.17
N VAL A 217 8.78 -24.28 -4.03
CA VAL A 217 9.88 -25.06 -3.48
C VAL A 217 9.57 -25.42 -2.03
N ASP A 218 10.16 -26.50 -1.53
CA ASP A 218 10.09 -26.89 -0.11
C ASP A 218 8.66 -27.08 0.44
N PHE A 219 7.73 -27.55 -0.39
CA PHE A 219 6.33 -27.73 0.01
C PHE A 219 6.16 -28.69 1.21
N ASP A 220 6.89 -29.81 1.22
CA ASP A 220 6.85 -30.76 2.34
C ASP A 220 7.31 -30.10 3.66
N TYR A 221 8.36 -29.27 3.59
CA TYR A 221 8.82 -28.49 4.74
C TYR A 221 7.77 -27.46 5.19
N PHE A 222 7.11 -26.78 4.25
CA PHE A 222 6.00 -25.88 4.56
C PHE A 222 4.84 -26.60 5.25
N VAL A 223 4.48 -27.80 4.78
CA VAL A 223 3.47 -28.65 5.39
C VAL A 223 3.86 -29.01 6.82
N ASP A 224 5.09 -29.46 7.06
CA ASP A 224 5.58 -29.76 8.41
C ASP A 224 5.58 -28.53 9.32
N PHE A 225 5.97 -27.37 8.77
CA PHE A 225 5.94 -26.09 9.47
C PHE A 225 4.51 -25.73 9.91
N ILE A 226 3.54 -25.71 9.01
CA ILE A 226 2.14 -25.39 9.39
C ILE A 226 1.55 -26.47 10.31
N ARG A 227 2.02 -27.73 10.21
CA ARG A 227 1.63 -28.83 11.08
C ARG A 227 2.14 -28.70 12.51
N SER A 228 3.25 -27.98 12.71
CA SER A 228 3.84 -27.75 14.04
C SER A 228 2.97 -26.90 14.98
N PHE A 229 2.02 -26.14 14.43
CA PHE A 229 1.04 -25.37 15.20
C PHE A 229 -0.25 -26.19 15.40
N THR A 230 -0.90 -26.12 16.56
CA THR A 230 -2.22 -26.76 16.71
C THR A 230 -3.33 -25.84 16.22
N VAL A 231 -4.42 -26.41 15.67
CA VAL A 231 -5.60 -25.62 15.23
C VAL A 231 -6.13 -24.82 16.41
N ARG A 232 -6.26 -25.45 17.59
CA ARG A 232 -6.73 -24.79 18.81
C ARG A 232 -5.90 -23.56 19.16
N ASP A 233 -4.57 -23.68 19.18
CA ASP A 233 -3.70 -22.55 19.55
C ASP A 233 -3.77 -21.41 18.53
N LEU A 234 -3.89 -21.72 17.23
CA LEU A 234 -4.07 -20.70 16.19
C LEU A 234 -5.42 -20.00 16.30
N THR A 235 -6.51 -20.73 16.51
CA THR A 235 -7.85 -20.17 16.73
C THR A 235 -7.86 -19.27 17.97
N GLU A 236 -7.33 -19.75 19.10
CA GLU A 236 -7.25 -18.97 20.34
C GLU A 236 -6.45 -17.68 20.15
N LYS A 237 -5.35 -17.71 19.39
CA LYS A 237 -4.56 -16.52 19.07
C LYS A 237 -5.34 -15.52 18.23
N THR A 238 -5.90 -15.96 17.10
CA THR A 238 -6.66 -15.08 16.19
C THR A 238 -7.86 -14.44 16.89
N GLY A 239 -8.46 -15.14 17.87
CA GLY A 239 -9.68 -14.72 18.55
C GLY A 239 -10.93 -14.86 17.68
N LEU A 240 -10.85 -15.64 16.60
CA LEU A 240 -11.95 -15.92 15.69
C LEU A 240 -12.60 -17.26 16.03
N GLU A 241 -13.88 -17.39 15.70
CA GLU A 241 -14.53 -18.69 15.66
C GLU A 241 -14.10 -19.46 14.41
N LEU A 242 -13.97 -20.79 14.54
CA LEU A 242 -13.56 -21.63 13.41
C LEU A 242 -14.55 -21.57 12.24
N GLU A 243 -15.84 -21.44 12.55
CA GLU A 243 -16.89 -21.32 11.55
C GLU A 243 -16.69 -20.11 10.65
N ASP A 244 -16.32 -18.95 11.20
CA ASP A 244 -16.07 -17.74 10.41
C ASP A 244 -14.90 -17.91 9.44
N VAL A 245 -13.82 -18.56 9.91
CA VAL A 245 -12.63 -18.82 9.09
C VAL A 245 -12.96 -19.79 7.95
N LEU A 246 -13.72 -20.85 8.22
CA LEU A 246 -14.17 -21.81 7.22
C LEU A 246 -15.15 -21.18 6.23
N CYS A 247 -16.08 -20.35 6.68
CA CYS A 247 -16.98 -19.60 5.81
C CYS A 247 -16.20 -18.69 4.85
N ALA A 248 -15.16 -17.99 5.33
CA ALA A 248 -14.29 -17.19 4.47
C ALA A 248 -13.56 -18.05 3.43
N LEU A 249 -13.02 -19.20 3.83
CA LEU A 249 -12.37 -20.14 2.92
C LEU A 249 -13.33 -20.67 1.86
N MET A 250 -14.58 -20.97 2.25
CA MET A 250 -15.61 -21.45 1.33
C MET A 250 -16.03 -20.41 0.29
N LEU A 251 -16.03 -19.13 0.63
CA LEU A 251 -16.27 -18.06 -0.34
C LEU A 251 -15.14 -17.92 -1.36
N ILE A 252 -13.90 -18.23 -0.96
CA ILE A 252 -12.70 -18.13 -1.80
C ILE A 252 -12.54 -19.35 -2.71
N LYS A 253 -12.95 -20.53 -2.22
CA LYS A 253 -12.73 -21.83 -2.88
C LYS A 253 -13.26 -21.82 -4.32
N ASP A 254 -12.40 -22.24 -5.23
CA ASP A 254 -12.65 -22.33 -6.68
C ASP A 254 -13.03 -21.00 -7.37
N GLU A 255 -12.85 -19.86 -6.70
CA GLU A 255 -13.19 -18.54 -7.23
C GLU A 255 -11.97 -17.65 -7.48
N PRO A 256 -11.93 -16.92 -8.62
CA PRO A 256 -10.91 -15.91 -8.88
C PRO A 256 -10.89 -14.88 -7.75
N THR A 257 -9.81 -14.85 -6.99
CA THR A 257 -9.70 -14.05 -5.76
C THR A 257 -8.58 -13.04 -5.85
N ALA A 258 -8.87 -11.78 -5.56
CA ALA A 258 -7.90 -10.71 -5.41
C ALA A 258 -7.65 -10.46 -3.91
N ILE A 259 -6.39 -10.54 -3.47
CA ILE A 259 -6.00 -10.23 -2.08
C ILE A 259 -5.29 -8.87 -2.06
N LEU A 260 -5.87 -7.92 -1.34
CA LEU A 260 -5.38 -6.56 -1.18
C LEU A 260 -4.85 -6.39 0.25
N VAL A 261 -3.52 -6.42 0.39
CA VAL A 261 -2.82 -6.25 1.67
C VAL A 261 -2.33 -4.80 1.80
N GLY A 262 -2.34 -4.26 3.02
CA GLY A 262 -1.74 -2.97 3.36
C GLY A 262 -2.38 -2.34 4.58
#